data_AF-A0A8J8H0P6-F1
#
_entry.id   AF-A0A8J8H0P6-F1
#
_cell.length_a   1.000
_cell.length_b   1.000
_cell.length_c   1.000
_cell.angle_alpha   90.00
_cell.angle_beta   90.00
_cell.angle_gamma   90.00
#
_symmetry.space_group_name_H-M   'P 1'
#
loop_
_entity.id
_entity.type
_entity.pdbx_description
1 polymer ?
#
loop_
_entity_poly.entity_id
_entity_poly.type
_entity_poly.pdbx_seq_one_letter_code
_entity_poly.pdbx_strand_id
1 'polypeptide(L)'
;MRYHTFGDDETDLEVGVPVVEAVAGRGRVAAGELPGGRVVVTIHEGGHDRLAEAYTRLQEGVAAHGSPAGPAWEVYEWIDLTTQPDVSAWPAPADWRTQLIQPIS
;
A
#
# COMPACT_ATOMS: atom_id res chain seq x y z
N MET A 1 0.43 -3.20 -1.54
CA MET A 1 0.52 -2.91 -2.99
C MET A 1 1.42 -1.70 -3.16
N ARG A 2 2.45 -1.76 -3.99
CA ARG A 2 3.39 -0.66 -4.21
C ARG A 2 3.39 -0.28 -5.69
N TYR A 3 3.29 1.01 -5.97
CA TYR A 3 3.25 1.54 -7.33
C TYR A 3 4.63 2.09 -7.70
N HIS A 4 5.30 1.47 -8.67
CA HIS A 4 6.59 1.95 -9.19
C HIS A 4 6.39 3.12 -10.16
N THR A 5 5.37 3.02 -11.00
CA THR A 5 4.92 4.09 -11.89
C THR A 5 3.39 4.10 -11.91
N PHE A 6 2.82 5.28 -12.21
CA PHE A 6 1.39 5.45 -12.39
C PHE A 6 1.19 6.40 -13.57
N GLY A 7 0.63 5.88 -14.65
CA GLY A 7 0.40 6.63 -15.90
C GLY A 7 -0.94 6.27 -16.52
N ASP A 8 -1.37 7.10 -17.47
CA ASP A 8 -2.68 6.95 -18.12
C ASP A 8 -2.79 5.66 -18.95
N ASP A 9 -1.69 5.25 -19.60
CA ASP A 9 -1.64 4.06 -20.46
C ASP A 9 -1.05 2.82 -19.76
N GLU A 10 -0.10 3.03 -18.84
CA GLU A 10 0.63 1.96 -18.17
C GLU A 10 0.85 2.29 -16.69
N THR A 11 0.70 1.27 -15.85
CA THR A 11 1.00 1.31 -14.41
C THR A 11 1.83 0.10 -14.07
N ASP A 12 3.03 0.32 -13.51
CA ASP A 12 3.86 -0.73 -12.95
C ASP A 12 3.66 -0.81 -11.44
N LEU A 13 3.30 -1.98 -10.95
CA LEU A 13 3.01 -2.20 -9.53
C LEU A 13 3.38 -3.61 -9.09
N GLU A 14 3.64 -3.74 -7.80
CA GLU A 14 3.79 -5.01 -7.10
C GLU A 14 2.70 -5.18 -6.03
N VAL A 15 2.22 -6.41 -5.89
CA VAL A 15 1.34 -6.83 -4.80
C VAL A 15 2.01 -7.99 -4.08
N GLY A 16 2.04 -7.92 -2.76
CA GLY A 16 2.70 -8.93 -1.93
C GLY A 16 1.98 -9.12 -0.62
N VAL A 17 2.35 -10.20 0.05
CA VAL A 17 1.93 -10.56 1.41
C VAL A 17 3.19 -10.54 2.28
N PRO A 18 3.18 -9.86 3.43
CA PRO A 18 4.32 -9.87 4.33
C PRO A 18 4.56 -11.28 4.88
N VAL A 19 5.81 -11.73 4.86
CA VAL A 19 6.25 -13.01 5.41
C VAL A 19 7.42 -12.77 6.37
N VAL A 20 7.59 -13.66 7.36
CA VAL A 20 8.65 -13.52 8.37
C VAL A 20 10.04 -13.76 7.77
N GLU A 21 10.14 -14.69 6.81
CA GLU A 21 11.38 -15.03 6.13
C GLU A 21 11.14 -15.14 4.61
N ALA A 22 12.17 -14.85 3.82
CA ALA A 22 12.09 -14.95 2.38
C ALA A 22 11.76 -16.38 1.92
N VAL A 23 10.78 -16.51 1.04
CA VAL A 23 10.35 -17.79 0.47
C VAL A 23 10.77 -17.86 -0.99
N ALA A 24 11.14 -19.06 -1.46
CA ALA A 24 11.43 -19.28 -2.87
C ALA A 24 10.19 -18.96 -3.72
N GLY A 25 10.37 -18.03 -4.66
CA GLY A 25 9.34 -17.63 -5.61
C GLY A 25 9.04 -18.67 -6.67
N ARG A 26 7.96 -18.46 -7.43
CA ARG A 26 7.60 -19.25 -8.61
C ARG A 26 7.00 -18.36 -9.70
N GLY A 27 7.55 -18.42 -10.91
CA GLY A 27 7.07 -17.64 -12.04
C GLY A 27 7.21 -16.14 -11.77
N ARG A 28 6.08 -15.42 -11.71
CA ARG A 28 6.06 -13.97 -11.43
C ARG A 28 6.10 -13.63 -9.94
N VAL A 29 5.99 -14.62 -9.05
CA VAL A 29 6.10 -14.42 -7.61
C VAL A 29 7.58 -14.51 -7.24
N ALA A 30 8.08 -13.49 -6.56
CA ALA A 30 9.44 -13.42 -6.04
C ALA A 30 9.43 -12.87 -4.60
N ALA A 31 10.47 -13.17 -3.83
CA ALA A 31 10.71 -12.49 -2.56
C ALA A 31 11.15 -11.05 -2.84
N GLY A 32 10.67 -10.12 -2.03
CA GLY A 32 11.02 -8.70 -2.10
C GLY A 32 10.98 -8.07 -0.71
N GLU A 33 11.50 -6.87 -0.60
CA GLU A 33 11.58 -6.12 0.66
C GLU A 33 11.11 -4.68 0.46
N LEU A 34 10.45 -4.13 1.47
CA LEU A 34 10.12 -2.71 1.52
C LEU A 34 11.31 -1.93 2.09
N PRO A 35 11.58 -0.70 1.60
CA PRO A 35 12.70 0.09 2.11
C PRO A 35 12.46 0.48 3.57
N GLY A 36 13.51 0.40 4.38
CA GLY A 36 13.54 1.03 5.70
C GLY A 36 13.78 2.54 5.61
N GLY A 37 13.61 3.25 6.72
CA GLY A 37 13.90 4.69 6.83
C GLY A 37 12.70 5.51 7.29
N ARG A 38 12.76 6.82 7.04
CA ARG A 38 11.68 7.75 7.38
C ARG A 38 10.54 7.62 6.36
N VAL A 39 9.31 7.65 6.87
CA VAL A 39 8.09 7.60 6.06
C VAL A 39 7.10 8.64 6.54
N VAL A 40 6.24 9.10 5.64
CA VAL A 40 4.96 9.71 5.98
C VAL A 40 3.89 8.65 5.81
N VAL A 41 2.98 8.56 6.79
CA VAL A 41 1.86 7.61 6.78
C VAL A 41 0.55 8.37 6.89
N THR A 42 -0.43 8.00 6.06
CA THR A 42 -1.82 8.43 6.19
C THR A 42 -2.71 7.19 6.28
N ILE A 43 -3.72 7.22 7.14
CA ILE A 43 -4.70 6.15 7.26
C ILE A 43 -6.01 6.64 6.63
N HIS A 44 -6.53 5.85 5.70
CA HIS A 44 -7.85 5.99 5.11
C HIS A 44 -8.82 5.03 5.78
N GLU A 45 -9.88 5.58 6.36
CA GLU A 45 -10.99 4.81 6.95
C GLU A 45 -12.23 4.99 6.05
N GLY A 46 -12.81 3.88 5.63
CA GLY A 46 -13.92 3.83 4.69
C GLY A 46 -13.54 3.33 3.29
N GLY A 47 -14.53 3.35 2.41
CA GLY A 47 -14.43 2.79 1.06
C GLY A 47 -13.41 3.53 0.19
N HIS A 48 -12.88 2.83 -0.82
CA HIS A 48 -11.85 3.38 -1.70
C HIS A 48 -12.36 4.45 -2.69
N ASP A 49 -13.67 4.72 -2.71
CA ASP A 49 -14.28 5.83 -3.47
C ASP A 49 -13.71 7.20 -3.07
N ARG A 50 -13.21 7.33 -1.82
CA ARG A 50 -12.56 8.53 -1.31
C ARG A 50 -11.06 8.38 -1.03
N LEU A 51 -10.44 7.31 -1.55
CA LEU A 51 -9.01 7.05 -1.32
C LEU A 51 -8.11 8.18 -1.84
N ALA A 52 -8.54 8.88 -2.90
CA ALA A 52 -7.83 10.05 -3.43
C ALA A 52 -7.63 11.17 -2.39
N GLU A 53 -8.56 11.35 -1.45
CA GLU A 53 -8.42 12.33 -0.35
C GLU A 53 -7.30 11.94 0.62
N ALA A 54 -7.07 10.64 0.82
CA ALA A 54 -5.93 10.15 1.60
C ALA A 54 -4.60 10.38 0.88
N TYR A 55 -4.55 10.21 -0.44
CA TYR A 55 -3.39 10.56 -1.24
C TYR A 55 -3.06 12.05 -1.17
N THR A 56 -4.04 12.94 -1.25
CA THR A 56 -3.82 14.38 -1.07
C THR A 56 -3.18 14.69 0.27
N ARG A 57 -3.73 14.16 1.37
CA ARG A 57 -3.17 14.32 2.73
C ARG A 57 -1.75 13.76 2.86
N LEU A 58 -1.47 12.63 2.22
CA LEU A 58 -0.13 12.04 2.17
C LEU A 58 0.86 13.00 1.50
N GLN A 59 0.50 13.57 0.35
CA GLN A 59 1.35 14.52 -0.38
C GLN A 59 1.60 15.81 0.42
N GLU A 60 0.58 16.34 1.09
CA GLU A 60 0.73 17.49 1.99
C GLU A 60 1.71 17.19 3.13
N GLY A 61 1.60 16.00 3.75
CA GLY A 61 2.51 15.55 4.80
C GLY A 61 3.95 15.38 4.29
N VAL A 62 4.12 14.84 3.09
CA VAL A 62 5.43 14.72 2.45
C VAL A 62 6.06 16.09 2.22
N ALA A 63 5.30 17.02 1.62
CA ALA A 63 5.77 18.38 1.37
C ALA A 63 6.18 19.13 2.65
N ALA A 64 5.56 18.82 3.80
CA ALA A 64 5.90 19.41 5.09
C ALA A 64 7.15 18.80 5.76
N HIS A 65 7.55 17.58 5.39
CA HIS A 65 8.52 16.79 6.18
C HIS A 65 9.73 16.27 5.40
N GLY A 66 9.73 16.37 4.07
CA GLY A 66 10.85 15.95 3.23
C GLY A 66 10.50 15.90 1.75
N SER A 67 11.07 14.94 1.03
CA SER A 67 10.77 14.68 -0.37
C SER A 67 10.66 13.17 -0.61
N PRO A 68 9.85 12.70 -1.59
CA PRO A 68 9.74 11.28 -1.89
C PRO A 68 11.10 10.61 -2.10
N ALA A 69 11.36 9.54 -1.37
CA ALA A 69 12.59 8.75 -1.44
C ALA A 69 12.34 7.34 -1.98
N GLY A 70 11.39 7.20 -2.91
CA GLY A 70 11.03 5.94 -3.55
C GLY A 70 9.52 5.79 -3.77
N PRO A 71 9.09 4.65 -4.31
CA PRO A 71 7.69 4.40 -4.60
C PRO A 71 6.87 4.20 -3.33
N ALA A 72 5.69 4.82 -3.29
CA ALA A 72 4.69 4.68 -2.23
C ALA A 72 3.99 3.33 -2.29
N TRP A 73 3.41 2.91 -1.17
CA TRP A 73 2.60 1.70 -1.10
C TRP A 73 1.38 1.83 -0.18
N GLU A 74 0.41 0.97 -0.46
CA GLU A 74 -0.81 0.77 0.29
C GLU A 74 -0.75 -0.55 1.09
N VAL A 75 -1.29 -0.52 2.31
CA VAL A 75 -1.53 -1.71 3.15
C VAL A 75 -3.03 -1.79 3.45
N TYR A 76 -3.66 -2.89 3.01
CA TYR A 76 -5.08 -3.14 3.22
C TYR A 76 -5.29 -3.95 4.49
N GLU A 77 -5.64 -3.29 5.59
CA GLU A 77 -5.77 -3.92 6.91
C GLU A 77 -7.12 -4.62 7.12
N TRP A 78 -8.04 -4.44 6.18
CA TRP A 78 -9.37 -5.07 6.18
C TRP A 78 -9.37 -6.47 5.54
N ILE A 79 -8.22 -6.94 5.04
CA ILE A 79 -8.02 -8.31 4.53
C ILE A 79 -7.20 -9.09 5.55
N ASP A 80 -7.76 -10.18 6.08
CA ASP A 80 -7.00 -11.14 6.88
C ASP A 80 -6.20 -12.07 5.96
N LEU A 81 -4.88 -11.86 5.91
CA LEU A 81 -3.97 -12.65 5.08
C LEU A 81 -3.57 -13.99 5.73
N THR A 82 -4.02 -14.26 6.96
CA THR A 82 -3.76 -15.55 7.65
C THR A 82 -4.82 -16.60 7.34
N THR A 83 -5.93 -16.19 6.73
CA THR A 83 -7.01 -17.06 6.27
C THR A 83 -7.13 -17.02 4.76
N GLN A 84 -7.83 -17.99 4.17
CA GLN A 84 -8.12 -17.95 2.74
C GLN A 84 -9.08 -16.79 2.46
N PRO A 85 -8.76 -15.85 1.56
CA PRO A 85 -9.64 -14.73 1.27
C PRO A 85 -11.01 -15.20 0.76
N ASP A 86 -12.06 -14.77 1.44
CA ASP A 86 -13.45 -14.96 1.04
C ASP A 86 -14.10 -13.59 0.84
N VAL A 87 -14.32 -13.23 -0.42
CA VAL A 87 -14.91 -11.94 -0.82
C VAL A 87 -16.32 -11.74 -0.25
N SER A 88 -17.04 -12.82 0.06
CA SER A 88 -18.37 -12.74 0.65
C SER A 88 -18.35 -12.44 2.15
N ALA A 89 -17.20 -12.65 2.80
CA ALA A 89 -16.96 -12.40 4.22
C ALA A 89 -16.25 -11.06 4.47
N TRP A 90 -15.94 -10.29 3.43
CA TRP A 90 -15.29 -9.00 3.58
C TRP A 90 -16.19 -7.99 4.31
N PRO A 91 -15.61 -7.14 5.18
CA PRO A 91 -16.37 -6.11 5.88
C PRO A 91 -16.97 -5.11 4.88
N ALA A 92 -18.00 -4.39 5.32
CA ALA A 92 -18.58 -3.32 4.51
C ALA A 92 -17.50 -2.26 4.21
N PRO A 93 -17.53 -1.60 3.03
CA PRO A 93 -16.53 -0.59 2.69
C PRO A 93 -16.36 0.52 3.74
N ALA A 94 -17.42 0.87 4.47
CA ALA A 94 -17.37 1.85 5.56
C ALA A 94 -16.43 1.45 6.71
N ASP A 95 -16.17 0.15 6.88
CA ASP A 95 -15.31 -0.41 7.92
C ASP A 95 -13.89 -0.73 7.39
N TRP A 96 -13.59 -0.42 6.13
CA TRP A 96 -12.26 -0.65 5.56
C TRP A 96 -11.23 0.30 6.15
N ARG A 97 -10.02 -0.22 6.34
CA ARG A 97 -8.87 0.56 6.79
C ARG A 97 -7.67 0.32 5.88
N THR A 98 -7.18 1.38 5.25
CA THR A 98 -6.07 1.32 4.29
C THR A 98 -5.00 2.31 4.70
N GLN A 99 -3.76 1.84 4.91
CA GLN A 99 -2.62 2.73 5.13
C GLN A 99 -2.00 3.11 3.79
N LEU A 100 -1.65 4.39 3.61
CA LEU A 100 -0.84 4.90 2.51
C LEU A 100 0.50 5.36 3.10
N ILE A 101 1.59 4.88 2.52
CA ILE A 101 2.94 5.07 3.06
C ILE A 101 3.86 5.59 1.95
N GLN A 102 4.52 6.73 2.21
CA GLN A 102 5.51 7.33 1.32
C GLN A 102 6.87 7.41 2.04
N PRO A 103 7.91 6.71 1.55
CA PRO A 103 9.29 6.96 1.97
C PRO A 103 9.70 8.41 1.71
N ILE A 104 10.42 9.01 2.65
CA ILE A 104 10.95 10.36 2.52
C ILE A 104 12.42 10.45 2.93
N SER A 105 13.14 11.40 2.33
CA SER A 105 14.49 11.84 2.74
C SER A 105 14.41 13.10 3.59
#